data_AF-A0A3C0TA83-F1
#
_entry.id   AF-A0A3C0TA83-F1
#
_cell.length_a   1.000
_cell.length_b   1.000
_cell.length_c   1.000
_cell.angle_alpha   90.00
_cell.angle_beta   90.00
_cell.angle_gamma   90.00
#
_symmetry.space_group_name_H-M   'P 1'
#
loop_
_entity.id
_entity.type
_entity.pdbx_description
1 polymer ?
#
loop_
_entity_poly.entity_id
_entity_poly.type
_entity_poly.pdbx_seq_one_letter_code
_entity_poly.pdbx_strand_id
1 'polypeptide(L)'
;FNAYAPEQVPYAIKRYDQEASRLYAVLDARLAGREFICDDYTIADMACYPWVARYERHKVSLSDFPEVSRWFFAIGQREAVVAAYQEANQINKGQAVTQSVGNVLFGQTAETIRKAVSQSE
;
A
#
# COMPACT_ATOMS: atom_id res chain seq x y z
N PHE A 1 -8.37 -9.33 -0.09
CA PHE A 1 -8.59 -10.72 0.32
C PHE A 1 -8.12 -11.02 1.73
N ASN A 2 -6.96 -10.51 2.18
CA ASN A 2 -6.49 -10.73 3.56
C ASN A 2 -7.16 -9.83 4.64
N ALA A 3 -7.71 -8.67 4.28
CA ALA A 3 -8.15 -7.65 5.26
C ALA A 3 -9.65 -7.31 5.22
N TYR A 4 -10.21 -7.15 4.02
CA TYR A 4 -11.56 -6.60 3.85
C TYR A 4 -12.57 -7.56 3.23
N ALA A 5 -12.12 -8.72 2.73
CA ALA A 5 -13.05 -9.70 2.18
C ALA A 5 -13.85 -10.32 3.32
N PRO A 6 -15.20 -10.42 3.22
CA PRO A 6 -16.03 -10.96 4.29
C PRO A 6 -15.75 -12.44 4.55
N GLU A 7 -15.29 -13.16 3.53
CA GLU A 7 -14.90 -14.55 3.59
C GLU A 7 -13.47 -14.73 3.10
N GLN A 8 -12.79 -15.76 3.64
CA GLN A 8 -11.46 -16.13 3.19
C GLN A 8 -11.54 -16.76 1.79
N VAL A 9 -10.72 -16.25 0.87
CA VAL A 9 -10.62 -16.75 -0.50
C VAL A 9 -9.20 -17.32 -0.71
N PRO A 10 -8.94 -18.61 -0.40
CA PRO A 10 -7.59 -19.15 -0.32
C PRO A 10 -6.77 -18.99 -1.59
N TYR A 11 -7.40 -19.20 -2.76
CA TYR A 11 -6.74 -19.01 -4.05
C TYR A 11 -6.28 -17.57 -4.26
N ALA A 12 -7.17 -16.59 -4.00
CA ALA A 12 -6.84 -15.18 -4.16
C ALA A 12 -5.75 -14.75 -3.18
N ILE A 13 -5.87 -15.14 -1.90
CA ILE A 13 -4.85 -14.88 -0.88
C ILE A 13 -3.49 -15.39 -1.35
N LYS A 14 -3.39 -16.69 -1.70
CA LYS A 14 -2.14 -17.29 -2.18
C LYS A 14 -1.58 -16.57 -3.41
N ARG A 15 -2.42 -16.26 -4.40
CA ARG A 15 -2.02 -15.57 -5.63
C ARG A 15 -1.42 -14.20 -5.33
N TYR A 16 -2.07 -13.40 -4.49
CA TYR A 16 -1.61 -12.03 -4.20
C TYR A 16 -0.46 -11.99 -3.20
N ASP A 17 -0.36 -12.94 -2.27
CA ASP A 17 0.81 -13.09 -1.40
C ASP A 17 2.06 -13.45 -2.22
N GLN A 18 1.93 -14.38 -3.18
CA GLN A 18 3.00 -14.74 -4.11
C GLN A 18 3.41 -13.58 -5.02
N GLU A 19 2.43 -12.83 -5.54
CA GLU A 19 2.72 -11.66 -6.37
C GLU A 19 3.38 -10.54 -5.57
N ALA A 20 2.96 -10.30 -4.32
CA ALA A 20 3.65 -9.35 -3.44
C ALA A 20 5.11 -9.74 -3.26
N SER A 21 5.40 -11.00 -2.87
CA SER A 21 6.77 -11.50 -2.75
C SER A 21 7.59 -11.31 -4.04
N ARG A 22 7.01 -11.61 -5.21
CA ARG A 22 7.65 -11.40 -6.52
C ARG A 22 7.99 -9.93 -6.77
N LEU A 23 7.07 -9.00 -6.46
CA LEU A 23 7.29 -7.57 -6.64
C LEU A 23 8.41 -7.03 -5.74
N TYR A 24 8.50 -7.51 -4.49
CA TYR A 24 9.62 -7.19 -3.61
C TYR A 24 10.95 -7.72 -4.17
N ALA A 25 10.97 -8.95 -4.70
CA ALA A 25 12.17 -9.51 -5.33
C ALA A 25 12.62 -8.71 -6.55
N VAL A 26 11.69 -8.21 -7.37
CA VAL A 26 12.01 -7.33 -8.51
C VAL A 26 12.62 -6.01 -8.04
N LEU A 27 12.03 -5.40 -7.00
CA LEU A 27 12.55 -4.14 -6.46
C LEU A 27 13.93 -4.33 -5.81
N ASP A 28 14.12 -5.41 -5.07
CA ASP A 28 15.40 -5.76 -4.44
C ASP A 28 16.51 -5.94 -5.48
N ALA A 29 16.25 -6.73 -6.52
CA ALA A 29 17.17 -6.90 -7.65
C ALA A 29 17.44 -5.58 -8.38
N ARG A 30 16.44 -4.71 -8.49
CA ARG A 30 16.61 -3.38 -9.11
C ARG A 30 17.53 -2.48 -8.27
N LEU A 31 17.44 -2.56 -6.95
CA LEU A 31 18.19 -1.74 -6.01
C LEU A 31 19.62 -2.27 -5.74
N ALA A 32 19.95 -3.47 -6.20
CA ALA A 32 21.29 -4.04 -6.07
C ALA A 32 22.37 -3.09 -6.63
N GLY A 33 23.24 -2.60 -5.75
CA GLY A 33 24.32 -1.66 -6.09
C GLY A 33 23.84 -0.25 -6.45
N ARG A 34 22.59 0.11 -6.13
CA ARG A 34 22.01 1.43 -6.41
C ARG A 34 21.48 2.06 -5.14
N GLU A 35 21.61 3.38 -5.02
CA GLU A 35 21.07 4.10 -3.88
C GLU A 35 19.53 4.20 -3.96
N PHE A 36 19.02 4.49 -5.16
CA PHE A 36 17.60 4.70 -5.48
C PHE A 36 17.13 3.81 -6.64
N ILE A 37 15.82 3.85 -6.95
CA ILE A 37 15.24 3.07 -8.06
C ILE A 37 15.80 3.51 -9.42
N CYS A 38 16.02 4.81 -9.58
CA CYS A 38 16.71 5.42 -10.72
C CYS A 38 18.15 5.75 -10.31
N ASP A 39 18.86 6.56 -11.11
CA ASP A 39 20.20 7.00 -10.73
C ASP A 39 20.15 7.99 -9.56
N ASP A 40 19.23 8.97 -9.61
CA ASP A 40 18.92 9.88 -8.51
C ASP A 40 17.58 9.51 -7.82
N TYR A 41 17.32 10.14 -6.68
CA TYR A 41 16.01 10.08 -6.02
C TYR A 41 14.94 10.73 -6.90
N THR A 42 13.89 9.99 -7.27
CA THR A 42 12.85 10.49 -8.16
C THR A 42 11.44 10.18 -7.66
N ILE A 43 10.46 10.59 -8.45
CA ILE A 43 9.06 10.20 -8.26
C ILE A 43 8.85 8.67 -8.27
N ALA A 44 9.78 7.89 -8.84
CA ALA A 44 9.70 6.43 -8.77
C ALA A 44 9.83 5.93 -7.32
N ASP A 45 10.80 6.47 -6.57
CA ASP A 45 10.99 6.16 -5.15
C ASP A 45 9.79 6.64 -4.33
N MET A 46 9.30 7.86 -4.61
CA MET A 46 8.12 8.42 -3.95
C MET A 46 6.86 7.58 -4.20
N ALA A 47 6.71 7.01 -5.40
CA ALA A 47 5.57 6.17 -5.74
C ALA A 47 5.64 4.79 -5.08
N CYS A 48 6.84 4.20 -4.98
CA CYS A 48 7.04 2.87 -4.40
C CYS A 48 7.08 2.88 -2.87
N TYR A 49 7.68 3.90 -2.26
CA TYR A 49 7.95 3.94 -0.82
C TYR A 49 6.70 3.75 0.06
N PRO A 50 5.57 4.44 -0.19
CA PRO A 50 4.37 4.28 0.63
C PRO A 50 3.76 2.88 0.57
N TRP A 51 3.97 2.14 -0.54
CA TRP A 51 3.56 0.74 -0.63
C TRP A 51 4.47 -0.14 0.23
N VAL A 52 5.79 0.05 0.15
CA VAL A 52 6.73 -0.73 0.97
C VAL A 52 6.58 -0.43 2.46
N ALA A 53 6.22 0.80 2.84
CA ALA A 53 5.89 1.18 4.23
C ALA A 53 4.72 0.39 4.85
N ARG A 54 3.99 -0.40 4.05
CA ARG A 54 2.93 -1.30 4.49
C ARG A 54 3.32 -2.78 4.40
N TYR A 55 4.61 -3.11 4.37
CA TYR A 55 5.12 -4.48 4.20
C TYR A 55 4.48 -5.50 5.17
N GLU A 56 4.19 -5.11 6.41
CA GLU A 56 3.52 -5.96 7.39
C GLU A 56 2.10 -6.37 6.95
N ARG A 57 1.35 -5.45 6.31
CA ARG A 57 0.04 -5.77 5.72
C ARG A 57 0.13 -6.71 4.54
N HIS A 58 1.26 -6.72 3.85
CA HIS A 58 1.55 -7.67 2.77
C HIS A 58 2.10 -9.00 3.29
N LYS A 59 2.30 -9.15 4.61
CA LYS A 59 2.94 -10.31 5.25
C LYS A 59 4.33 -10.61 4.69
N VAL A 60 5.05 -9.57 4.31
CA VAL A 60 6.43 -9.65 3.79
C VAL A 60 7.40 -9.34 4.93
N SER A 61 8.51 -10.08 5.03
CA SER A 61 9.63 -9.69 5.90
C SER A 61 10.66 -8.90 5.12
N LEU A 62 11.03 -7.70 5.57
CA LEU A 62 12.10 -6.93 4.92
C LEU A 62 13.48 -7.58 5.08
N SER A 63 13.66 -8.50 6.04
CA SER A 63 14.91 -9.27 6.16
C SER A 63 15.23 -10.11 4.93
N ASP A 64 14.20 -10.50 4.17
CA ASP A 64 14.33 -11.36 3.01
C ASP A 64 14.74 -10.58 1.75
N PHE A 65 14.71 -9.24 1.83
CA PHE A 65 14.97 -8.29 0.75
C PHE A 65 15.93 -7.19 1.25
N PRO A 66 17.24 -7.49 1.37
CA PRO A 66 18.20 -6.61 2.03
C PRO A 66 18.36 -5.24 1.35
N GLU A 67 18.25 -5.16 0.02
CA GLU A 67 18.38 -3.90 -0.70
C GLU A 67 17.12 -3.05 -0.57
N VAL A 68 15.94 -3.68 -0.59
CA VAL A 68 14.68 -3.00 -0.25
C VAL A 68 14.72 -2.47 1.18
N SER A 69 15.21 -3.28 2.13
CA SER A 69 15.35 -2.89 3.53
C SER A 69 16.25 -1.67 3.68
N ARG A 70 17.46 -1.71 3.10
CA ARG A 70 18.41 -0.58 3.07
C ARG A 70 17.77 0.68 2.50
N TRP A 71 17.18 0.58 1.31
CA TRP A 71 16.51 1.68 0.61
C TRP A 71 15.35 2.25 1.43
N PHE A 72 14.52 1.38 2.03
CA PHE A 72 13.38 1.77 2.85
C PHE A 72 13.81 2.59 4.07
N PHE A 73 14.81 2.11 4.82
CA PHE A 73 15.29 2.84 5.99
C PHE A 73 15.98 4.15 5.60
N ALA A 74 16.73 4.19 4.49
CA ALA A 74 17.36 5.41 4.00
C ALA A 74 16.32 6.48 3.61
N ILE A 75 15.27 6.12 2.85
CA ILE A 75 14.21 7.06 2.48
C ILE A 75 13.42 7.52 3.70
N GLY A 76 13.16 6.63 4.66
CA GLY A 76 12.43 6.96 5.89
C GLY A 76 13.11 8.00 6.77
N GLN A 77 14.42 8.21 6.61
CA GLN A 77 15.18 9.24 7.33
C GLN A 77 15.13 10.63 6.68
N ARG A 78 14.60 10.75 5.45
CA ARG A 78 14.53 12.04 4.76
C ARG A 78 13.51 12.94 5.46
N GLU A 79 13.90 14.19 5.75
CA GLU A 79 13.05 15.15 6.48
C GLU A 79 11.65 15.31 5.88
N ALA A 80 11.53 15.41 4.56
CA ALA A 80 10.25 15.54 3.87
C ALA A 80 9.35 14.29 4.04
N VAL A 81 9.95 13.09 4.12
CA VAL A 81 9.20 11.85 4.34
C VAL A 81 8.73 11.79 5.80
N VAL A 82 9.60 12.13 6.75
CA VAL A 82 9.23 12.22 8.17
C VAL A 82 8.07 13.20 8.37
N ALA A 83 8.17 14.42 7.81
CA ALA A 83 7.12 15.42 7.89
C ALA A 83 5.80 14.92 7.26
N ALA A 84 5.87 14.29 6.08
CA ALA A 84 4.67 13.76 5.43
C ALA A 84 3.95 12.70 6.27
N TYR A 85 4.69 11.80 6.92
CA TYR A 85 4.09 10.76 7.78
C TYR A 85 3.58 11.32 9.12
N GLN A 86 4.20 12.37 9.65
CA GLN A 86 3.66 13.10 10.81
C GLN A 86 2.29 13.72 10.50
N GLU A 87 2.16 14.40 9.36
CA GLU A 87 0.88 14.96 8.90
C GLU A 87 -0.14 13.86 8.58
N ALA A 88 0.29 12.80 7.90
CA ALA A 88 -0.58 11.68 7.56
C ALA A 88 -1.19 11.02 8.80
N ASN A 89 -0.51 11.00 9.95
CA ASN A 89 -1.06 10.47 11.20
C ASN A 89 -2.17 11.35 11.79
N GLN A 90 -2.18 12.65 11.51
CA GLN A 90 -3.25 13.56 11.92
C GLN A 90 -4.50 13.40 11.05
N ILE A 91 -4.30 13.10 9.77
CA ILE A 91 -5.37 12.91 8.77
C ILE A 91 -5.95 11.50 8.86
N ASN A 92 -5.10 10.48 8.84
CA ASN A 92 -5.49 9.07 8.79
C ASN A 92 -5.60 8.47 10.20
N LYS A 93 -6.65 8.83 10.94
CA LYS A 93 -6.91 8.36 12.31
C LYS A 93 -7.30 6.87 12.44
N GLY A 94 -7.02 6.05 11.41
CA GLY A 94 -7.18 4.59 11.48
C GLY A 94 -8.60 4.13 11.77
N GLN A 95 -9.62 4.81 11.24
CA GLN A 95 -11.01 4.39 11.44
C GLN A 95 -11.20 2.97 10.90
N ALA A 96 -11.77 2.09 11.74
CA ALA A 96 -12.15 0.75 11.33
C ALA A 96 -13.16 0.85 10.16
N VAL A 97 -13.06 -0.07 9.20
CA VAL A 97 -14.08 -0.22 8.16
C VAL A 97 -15.32 -0.81 8.84
N THR A 98 -16.17 0.07 9.37
CA THR A 98 -17.49 -0.30 9.90
C THR A 98 -18.40 -0.72 8.75
N GLN A 99 -19.56 -1.31 9.05
CA GLN A 99 -20.51 -1.72 8.01
C GLN A 99 -20.96 -0.54 7.13
N SER A 100 -21.17 0.65 7.71
CA SER A 100 -21.50 1.85 6.93
C SER A 100 -20.36 2.29 6.01
N VAL A 101 -19.11 2.25 6.49
CA VAL A 101 -17.93 2.54 5.66
C VAL A 101 -17.73 1.47 4.57
N GLY A 102 -17.94 0.20 4.90
CA GLY A 102 -17.86 -0.91 3.94
C GLY A 102 -18.88 -0.79 2.81
N ASN A 103 -20.11 -0.36 3.12
CA ASN A 103 -21.14 -0.09 2.11
C ASN A 103 -20.72 1.04 1.16
N VAL A 104 -20.06 2.08 1.67
CA VAL A 104 -19.51 3.16 0.83
C VAL A 104 -18.33 2.67 -0.01
N LEU A 105 -17.43 1.86 0.54
CA LEU A 105 -16.20 1.45 -0.18
C LEU A 105 -16.42 0.32 -1.19
N PHE A 106 -17.31 -0.62 -0.88
CA PHE A 106 -17.46 -1.88 -1.63
C PHE A 106 -18.90 -2.14 -2.12
N GLY A 107 -19.88 -1.39 -1.62
CA GLY A 107 -21.31 -1.58 -1.93
C GLY A 107 -21.85 -0.64 -3.03
N GLN A 108 -20.99 0.15 -3.67
CA GLN A 108 -21.41 1.06 -4.74
C GLN A 108 -21.57 0.31 -6.06
N THR A 109 -22.72 0.47 -6.70
CA THR A 109 -23.03 -0.02 -8.05
C THR A 109 -23.55 1.10 -8.93
N ALA A 110 -23.64 0.85 -10.24
CA ALA A 110 -24.27 1.81 -11.16
C ALA A 110 -25.70 2.20 -10.74
N GLU A 111 -26.45 1.27 -10.15
CA GLU A 111 -27.81 1.51 -9.66
C GLU A 111 -27.82 2.40 -8.41
N THR A 112 -26.96 2.14 -7.44
CA THR A 112 -26.90 2.95 -6.20
C THR A 112 -26.53 4.40 -6.50
N ILE A 113 -25.63 4.62 -7.46
CA ILE A 113 -25.23 5.98 -7.87
C ILE A 113 -26.36 6.70 -8.62
N ARG A 114 -27.01 6.03 -9.58
CA ARG A 114 -28.14 6.64 -10.31
C ARG A 114 -29.28 7.04 -9.38
N LYS A 115 -29.62 6.19 -8.42
CA LYS A 115 -30.66 6.47 -7.43
C LYS A 115 -30.33 7.68 -6.55
N ALA A 116 -29.07 7.82 -6.12
CA ALA A 116 -28.63 8.96 -5.33
C ALA A 116 -28.74 10.28 -6.12
N VAL A 117 -28.38 10.27 -7.41
CA VAL A 117 -28.51 11.44 -8.28
C VAL A 117 -29.98 11.84 -8.47
N SER A 118 -30.88 10.90 -8.74
CA SER A 118 -32.31 11.18 -8.96
C SER A 118 -33.09 11.60 -7.71
N GLN A 119 -32.56 11.42 -6.50
CA GLN A 119 -33.18 11.86 -5.24
C GLN A 119 -32.66 13.23 -4.77
N SER A 120 -31.71 13.81 -5.50
CA SER A 120 -31.10 15.11 -5.21
C SER A 120 -31.74 16.26 -6.02
N GLU A 121 -32.70 15.94 -6.88
CA GLU A 121 -33.54 16.85 -7.68
C GLU A 121 -34.93 16.98 -7.06
#